data_AF-A0A8H2M8M6-F1
#
_entry.id   AF-A0A8H2M8M6-F1
#
_cell.length_a   1.000
_cell.length_b   1.000
_cell.length_c   1.000
_cell.angle_alpha   90.00
_cell.angle_beta   90.00
_cell.angle_gamma   90.00
#
_symmetry.space_group_name_H-M   'P 1'
#
loop_
_entity.id
_entity.type
_entity.pdbx_description
1 polymer ?
#
loop_
_entity_poly.entity_id
_entity_poly.type
_entity_poly.pdbx_seq_one_letter_code
_entity_poly.pdbx_strand_id
1 'polypeptide(L)'
;MKEKEVEVKEKVDSLSLIENLNTGAVAGTLGKINQFQQVVQAQFIQGHDFGIIPGTGSKPTMLKPGAEKIVMLLGLTSEFQILESTRDFDQGFFQYQIKCQLKKNGFVVTEGIGSANTRESKFRKGDPYTMDNTVLKMAKKRALVDAALLVGSLSSIFTQDIEDMDLAGNQASTYQRTYTDQDGTISKAQARRMYAMSGGSEEICKEVLAKYGYTSSTEVKKTDYEKICQEVEALAKQG
;
A
#
# COMPACT_ATOMS: atom_id res chain seq x y z
N MET A 1 -40.48 -49.83 16.61
CA MET A 1 -39.99 -48.52 17.10
C MET A 1 -38.49 -48.51 16.88
N LYS A 2 -37.94 -47.56 16.11
CA LYS A 2 -36.50 -47.46 15.85
C LYS A 2 -35.90 -46.53 16.91
N GLU A 3 -34.92 -47.04 17.66
CA GLU A 3 -34.09 -46.24 18.56
C GLU A 3 -33.30 -45.22 17.73
N LYS A 4 -33.35 -43.95 18.13
CA LYS A 4 -32.51 -42.89 17.59
C LYS A 4 -31.28 -42.78 18.49
N GLU A 5 -30.12 -43.10 17.94
CA GLU A 5 -28.84 -42.71 18.52
C GLU A 5 -28.76 -41.17 18.54
N VAL A 6 -28.57 -40.61 19.72
CA VAL A 6 -28.32 -39.18 19.92
C VAL A 6 -26.81 -38.99 19.94
N GLU A 7 -26.27 -38.48 18.84
CA GLU A 7 -24.87 -38.12 18.72
C GLU A 7 -24.61 -36.85 19.56
N VAL A 8 -23.94 -37.01 20.71
CA VAL A 8 -23.56 -35.91 21.59
C VAL A 8 -22.37 -35.19 20.96
N LYS A 9 -22.62 -34.03 20.33
CA LYS A 9 -21.54 -33.14 19.90
C LYS A 9 -20.89 -32.52 21.14
N GLU A 10 -19.67 -32.93 21.44
CA GLU A 10 -18.85 -32.34 22.51
C GLU A 10 -18.64 -30.84 22.26
N LYS A 11 -19.04 -30.06 23.26
CA LYS A 11 -18.88 -28.61 23.29
C LYS A 11 -17.44 -28.35 23.72
N VAL A 12 -16.55 -28.02 22.79
CA VAL A 12 -15.15 -27.68 23.09
C VAL A 12 -15.15 -26.45 23.99
N ASP A 13 -14.76 -26.64 25.25
CA ASP A 13 -14.65 -25.56 26.22
C ASP A 13 -13.44 -24.69 25.87
N SER A 14 -13.67 -23.41 25.56
CA SER A 14 -12.64 -22.45 25.16
C SER A 14 -11.52 -22.28 26.20
N LEU A 15 -11.78 -22.60 27.47
CA LEU A 15 -10.77 -22.59 28.55
C LEU A 15 -9.74 -23.73 28.38
N SER A 16 -10.16 -24.89 27.88
CA SER A 16 -9.29 -26.06 27.69
C SER A 16 -8.22 -25.89 26.61
N LEU A 17 -8.39 -24.92 25.71
CA LEU A 17 -7.44 -24.64 24.62
C LEU A 17 -6.15 -24.00 25.13
N ILE A 18 -6.22 -23.20 26.20
CA ILE A 18 -5.05 -22.50 26.77
C ILE A 18 -4.30 -23.40 27.75
N GLU A 19 -5.01 -24.20 28.54
CA GLU A 19 -4.42 -25.07 29.58
C GLU A 19 -3.52 -26.17 29.02
N ASN A 20 -3.75 -26.59 27.78
CA ASN A 20 -2.95 -27.63 27.10
C ASN A 20 -1.84 -27.06 26.19
N LEU A 21 -1.57 -25.75 26.23
CA LEU A 21 -0.53 -25.14 25.40
C LEU A 21 0.87 -25.52 25.89
N ASN A 22 1.66 -26.17 25.03
CA ASN A 22 3.09 -26.31 25.26
C ASN A 22 3.80 -24.97 25.08
N THR A 23 4.13 -24.32 26.19
CA THR A 23 4.76 -22.99 26.22
C THR A 23 6.08 -22.91 25.45
N GLY A 24 6.88 -23.99 25.44
CA GLY A 24 8.11 -24.07 24.65
C GLY A 24 7.85 -24.06 23.14
N ALA A 25 6.85 -24.83 22.69
CA ALA A 25 6.43 -24.85 21.29
C ALA A 25 5.84 -23.50 20.84
N VAL A 26 5.10 -22.83 21.72
CA VAL A 26 4.57 -21.48 21.50
C VAL A 26 5.72 -20.48 21.33
N ALA A 27 6.70 -20.48 22.22
CA ALA A 27 7.87 -19.59 22.13
C ALA A 27 8.64 -19.79 20.81
N GLY A 28 8.86 -21.05 20.39
CA GLY A 28 9.49 -21.35 19.11
C GLY A 28 8.69 -20.84 17.90
N THR A 29 7.36 -20.95 17.94
CA THR A 29 6.47 -20.46 16.87
C THR A 29 6.48 -18.93 16.79
N LEU A 30 6.43 -18.24 17.93
CA LEU A 30 6.57 -16.77 17.99
C LEU A 30 7.93 -16.32 17.45
N GLY A 31 9.00 -17.06 17.72
CA GLY A 31 10.32 -16.80 17.13
C GLY A 31 10.32 -16.87 15.60
N LYS A 32 9.66 -17.88 15.02
CA LYS A 32 9.51 -18.00 13.56
C LYS A 32 8.68 -16.87 12.96
N ILE A 33 7.62 -16.43 13.66
CA ILE A 33 6.81 -15.28 13.24
C ILE A 33 7.68 -14.03 13.21
N ASN A 34 8.45 -13.75 14.27
CA ASN A 34 9.35 -12.60 14.30
C ASN A 34 10.40 -12.64 13.18
N GLN A 35 10.98 -13.81 12.91
CA GLN A 35 11.93 -13.97 11.81
C GLN A 35 11.28 -13.73 10.44
N PHE A 36 10.06 -14.24 10.23
CA PHE A 36 9.29 -13.98 9.01
C PHE A 36 9.01 -12.48 8.83
N GLN A 37 8.55 -11.81 9.89
CA GLN A 37 8.29 -10.37 9.90
C GLN A 37 9.56 -9.55 9.54
N GLN A 38 10.72 -9.93 10.08
CA GLN A 38 12.00 -9.30 9.75
C GLN A 38 12.39 -9.48 8.28
N VAL A 39 12.21 -10.68 7.73
CA VAL A 39 12.49 -10.95 6.30
C VAL A 39 11.56 -10.11 5.41
N VAL A 40 10.27 -10.06 5.73
CA VAL A 40 9.30 -9.24 4.98
C VAL A 40 9.71 -7.77 4.99
N GLN A 41 10.04 -7.21 6.16
CA GLN A 41 10.50 -5.82 6.27
C GLN A 41 11.78 -5.55 5.46
N ALA A 42 12.73 -6.49 5.47
CA ALA A 42 14.00 -6.32 4.79
C ALA A 42 13.90 -6.44 3.26
N GLN A 43 12.93 -7.20 2.76
CA GLN A 43 12.81 -7.49 1.32
C GLN A 43 11.73 -6.66 0.62
N PHE A 44 10.79 -6.09 1.36
CA PHE A 44 9.72 -5.30 0.77
C PHE A 44 10.24 -3.91 0.36
N ILE A 45 9.78 -3.44 -0.79
CA ILE A 45 10.22 -2.19 -1.40
C ILE A 45 9.20 -1.10 -1.08
N GLN A 46 9.66 -0.03 -0.42
CA GLN A 46 8.84 1.16 -0.18
C GLN A 46 8.42 1.82 -1.51
N GLY A 47 7.16 2.24 -1.61
CA GLY A 47 6.55 2.78 -2.82
C GLY A 47 6.01 1.73 -3.79
N HIS A 48 6.31 0.44 -3.56
CA HIS A 48 5.85 -0.68 -4.38
C HIS A 48 5.05 -1.69 -3.54
N ASP A 49 5.69 -2.29 -2.53
CA ASP A 49 5.08 -3.32 -1.68
C ASP A 49 4.35 -2.72 -0.49
N PHE A 50 4.84 -1.58 0.03
CA PHE A 50 4.21 -0.77 1.07
C PHE A 50 4.47 0.71 0.82
N GLY A 51 3.71 1.60 1.45
CA GLY A 51 3.88 3.05 1.36
C GLY A 51 3.74 3.73 2.72
N ILE A 52 4.27 4.95 2.86
CA ILE A 52 4.00 5.80 4.02
C ILE A 52 3.03 6.88 3.54
N ILE A 53 1.87 6.97 4.19
CA ILE A 53 0.83 7.93 3.84
C ILE A 53 0.99 9.14 4.79
N PRO A 54 1.21 10.36 4.27
CA PRO A 54 1.32 11.54 5.12
C PRO A 54 0.08 11.71 6.02
N GLY A 55 0.31 12.05 7.29
CA GLY A 55 -0.77 12.29 8.26
C GLY A 55 -1.34 11.05 8.97
N THR A 56 -0.85 9.83 8.68
CA THR A 56 -1.41 8.57 9.23
C THR A 56 -0.52 7.88 10.26
N GLY A 57 0.36 8.63 10.91
CA GLY A 57 1.29 8.11 11.92
C GLY A 57 2.56 7.52 11.32
N SER A 58 3.30 6.75 12.12
CA SER A 58 4.62 6.21 11.74
C SER A 58 4.57 4.84 11.06
N LYS A 59 3.40 4.18 11.04
CA LYS A 59 3.28 2.84 10.45
C LYS A 59 3.05 2.92 8.93
N PRO A 60 3.81 2.17 8.12
CA PRO A 60 3.56 2.07 6.69
C PRO A 60 2.27 1.30 6.37
N THR A 61 1.61 1.65 5.27
CA THR A 61 0.45 0.93 4.73
C THR A 61 0.89 -0.14 3.75
N MET A 62 0.38 -1.37 3.90
CA MET A 62 0.62 -2.45 2.95
C MET A 62 -0.08 -2.15 1.62
N LEU A 63 0.65 -2.30 0.50
CA LEU A 63 0.09 -2.13 -0.84
C LEU A 63 -0.21 -3.50 -1.46
N LYS A 64 -1.02 -3.48 -2.52
CA LYS A 64 -1.42 -4.68 -3.25
C LYS A 64 -0.24 -5.60 -3.65
N PRO A 65 0.87 -5.08 -4.23
CA PRO A 65 1.98 -5.95 -4.61
C PRO A 65 2.60 -6.69 -3.41
N GLY A 66 2.68 -6.03 -2.25
CA GLY A 66 3.14 -6.65 -1.00
C GLY A 66 2.20 -7.77 -0.55
N ALA A 67 0.89 -7.52 -0.55
CA ALA A 67 -0.10 -8.54 -0.21
C ALA A 67 -0.04 -9.76 -1.15
N GLU A 68 0.08 -9.55 -2.47
CA GLU A 68 0.23 -10.63 -3.45
C GLU A 68 1.51 -11.46 -3.21
N LYS A 69 2.64 -10.81 -2.88
CA LYS A 69 3.89 -11.50 -2.51
C LYS A 69 3.71 -12.40 -1.29
N ILE A 70 3.03 -11.91 -0.23
CA ILE A 70 2.77 -12.72 0.98
C ILE A 70 1.91 -13.94 0.64
N VAL A 71 0.81 -13.73 -0.08
CA VAL A 71 -0.11 -14.80 -0.48
C VAL A 71 0.62 -15.86 -1.30
N MET A 72 1.45 -15.43 -2.26
CA MET A 72 2.28 -16.31 -3.09
C MET A 72 3.31 -17.07 -2.25
N LEU A 73 4.04 -16.38 -1.38
CA LEU A 73 5.09 -16.96 -0.53
C LEU A 73 4.56 -18.05 0.40
N LEU A 74 3.34 -17.88 0.92
CA LEU A 74 2.69 -18.85 1.81
C LEU A 74 2.01 -20.01 1.06
N GLY A 75 2.01 -19.96 -0.28
CA GLY A 75 1.36 -20.95 -1.14
C GLY A 75 -0.16 -20.96 -0.97
N LEU A 76 -0.76 -19.76 -0.86
CA LEU A 76 -2.19 -19.57 -0.65
C LEU A 76 -2.87 -19.15 -1.95
N THR A 77 -4.13 -19.55 -2.12
CA THR A 77 -5.00 -19.11 -3.22
C THR A 77 -6.02 -18.12 -2.68
N SER A 78 -6.24 -17.00 -3.37
CA SER A 78 -7.27 -16.02 -3.00
C SER A 78 -8.56 -16.24 -3.77
N GLU A 79 -9.68 -16.33 -3.07
CA GLU A 79 -11.03 -16.30 -3.65
C GLU A 79 -11.79 -15.07 -3.14
N PHE A 80 -12.61 -14.46 -4.00
CA PHE A 80 -13.35 -13.24 -3.66
C PHE A 80 -14.85 -13.46 -3.75
N GLN A 81 -15.57 -13.02 -2.72
CA GLN A 81 -17.03 -13.04 -2.66
C GLN A 81 -17.54 -11.62 -2.43
N ILE A 82 -18.55 -11.21 -3.20
CA ILE A 82 -19.32 -9.99 -2.90
C ILE A 82 -20.26 -10.33 -1.74
N LEU A 83 -20.10 -9.65 -0.61
CA LEU A 83 -21.00 -9.79 0.54
C LEU A 83 -22.20 -8.85 0.39
N GLU A 84 -21.93 -7.61 -0.02
CA GLU A 84 -22.94 -6.58 -0.21
C GLU A 84 -22.54 -5.68 -1.38
N SER A 85 -23.53 -5.20 -2.14
CA SER A 85 -23.32 -4.18 -3.16
C SER A 85 -24.56 -3.33 -3.36
N THR A 86 -24.35 -2.02 -3.53
CA THR A 86 -25.37 -1.08 -3.99
C THR A 86 -24.93 -0.50 -5.33
N ARG A 87 -25.81 -0.51 -6.33
CA ARG A 87 -25.57 0.06 -7.67
C ARG A 87 -26.75 0.94 -8.07
N ASP A 88 -26.73 2.18 -7.60
CA ASP A 88 -27.73 3.20 -7.90
C ASP A 88 -27.24 4.04 -9.08
N PHE A 89 -27.79 3.75 -10.26
CA PHE A 89 -27.45 4.46 -11.50
C PHE A 89 -28.10 5.84 -11.56
N ASP A 90 -29.21 6.08 -10.85
CA ASP A 90 -29.88 7.38 -10.87
C ASP A 90 -29.10 8.40 -10.05
N GLN A 91 -28.56 7.98 -8.89
CA GLN A 91 -27.74 8.83 -8.02
C GLN A 91 -26.23 8.74 -8.29
N GLY A 92 -25.80 7.84 -9.18
CA GLY A 92 -24.37 7.57 -9.39
C GLY A 92 -23.68 7.01 -8.14
N PHE A 93 -24.39 6.22 -7.33
CA PHE A 93 -23.83 5.65 -6.11
C PHE A 93 -23.54 4.16 -6.27
N PHE A 94 -22.25 3.82 -6.24
CA PHE A 94 -21.79 2.43 -6.26
C PHE A 94 -21.02 2.13 -4.99
N GLN A 95 -21.37 1.03 -4.33
CA GLN A 95 -20.71 0.53 -3.13
C GLN A 95 -20.53 -0.98 -3.24
N TYR A 96 -19.41 -1.46 -2.73
CA TYR A 96 -19.10 -2.89 -2.65
C TYR A 96 -18.48 -3.21 -1.29
N GLN A 97 -18.92 -4.32 -0.70
CA GLN A 97 -18.24 -5.02 0.39
C GLN A 97 -17.83 -6.40 -0.11
N ILE A 98 -16.53 -6.68 -0.04
CA ILE A 98 -15.90 -7.88 -0.57
C ILE A 98 -15.25 -8.65 0.58
N LYS A 99 -15.46 -9.97 0.59
CA LYS A 99 -14.68 -10.92 1.37
C LYS A 99 -13.62 -11.56 0.48
N CYS A 100 -12.37 -11.56 0.94
CA CYS A 100 -11.30 -12.35 0.38
C CYS A 100 -11.05 -13.55 1.28
N GLN A 101 -11.15 -14.77 0.75
CA GLN A 101 -10.76 -15.99 1.45
C GLN A 101 -9.39 -16.44 0.94
N LEU A 102 -8.44 -16.64 1.85
CA LEU A 102 -7.16 -17.27 1.52
C LEU A 102 -7.24 -18.75 1.85
N LYS A 103 -7.04 -19.60 0.84
CA LYS A 103 -7.19 -21.04 0.95
C LYS A 103 -5.88 -21.78 0.72
N LYS A 104 -5.73 -22.93 1.39
CA LYS A 104 -4.67 -23.92 1.14
C LYS A 104 -5.30 -25.29 1.01
N ASN A 105 -5.07 -25.95 -0.12
CA ASN A 105 -5.64 -27.29 -0.40
C ASN A 105 -7.17 -27.35 -0.22
N GLY A 106 -7.89 -26.29 -0.60
CA GLY A 106 -9.35 -26.19 -0.47
C GLY A 106 -9.87 -25.72 0.90
N PHE A 107 -9.02 -25.69 1.94
CA PHE A 107 -9.38 -25.21 3.27
C PHE A 107 -9.15 -23.71 3.40
N VAL A 108 -10.11 -22.99 3.97
CA VAL A 108 -9.97 -21.57 4.30
C VAL A 108 -9.00 -21.43 5.47
N VAL A 109 -7.90 -20.72 5.24
CA VAL A 109 -6.88 -20.40 6.24
C VAL A 109 -7.22 -19.11 6.97
N THR A 110 -7.64 -18.09 6.23
CA THR A 110 -8.10 -16.82 6.79
C THR A 110 -9.05 -16.12 5.84
N GLU A 111 -9.70 -15.07 6.33
CA GLU A 111 -10.58 -14.19 5.57
C GLU A 111 -10.22 -12.74 5.86
N GLY A 112 -10.33 -11.88 4.85
CA GLY A 112 -10.21 -10.43 4.99
C GLY A 112 -11.38 -9.72 4.32
N ILE A 113 -11.78 -8.58 4.86
CA ILE A 113 -12.92 -7.79 4.39
C ILE A 113 -12.42 -6.45 3.85
N GLY A 114 -12.97 -6.03 2.71
CA GLY A 114 -12.68 -4.74 2.13
C GLY A 114 -13.94 -4.11 1.56
N SER A 115 -14.12 -2.82 1.78
CA SER A 115 -15.22 -2.07 1.20
C SER A 115 -14.72 -0.84 0.44
N ALA A 116 -15.49 -0.40 -0.54
CA ALA A 116 -15.27 0.87 -1.22
C ALA A 116 -16.57 1.42 -1.79
N ASN A 117 -16.65 2.74 -1.95
CA ASN A 117 -17.82 3.40 -2.55
C ASN A 117 -17.46 4.72 -3.27
N THR A 118 -18.34 5.17 -4.17
CA THR A 118 -18.10 6.39 -4.97
C THR A 118 -18.13 7.71 -4.19
N ARG A 119 -18.59 7.71 -2.93
CA ARG A 119 -18.57 8.90 -2.06
C ARG A 119 -17.25 9.10 -1.31
N GLU A 120 -16.30 8.17 -1.43
CA GLU A 120 -14.94 8.40 -0.92
C GLU A 120 -14.29 9.62 -1.57
N SER A 121 -13.49 10.36 -0.78
CA SER A 121 -12.88 11.63 -1.20
C SER A 121 -12.13 11.55 -2.53
N LYS A 122 -11.44 10.43 -2.78
CA LYS A 122 -10.70 10.15 -4.02
C LYS A 122 -11.57 10.03 -5.28
N PHE A 123 -12.82 9.60 -5.14
CA PHE A 123 -13.71 9.35 -6.29
C PHE A 123 -14.70 10.49 -6.51
N ARG A 124 -14.83 11.41 -5.54
CA ARG A 124 -15.81 12.51 -5.56
C ARG A 124 -15.73 13.41 -6.80
N LYS A 125 -14.57 13.51 -7.45
CA LYS A 125 -14.38 14.35 -8.66
C LYS A 125 -14.55 13.59 -9.99
N GLY A 126 -14.68 12.27 -9.96
CA GLY A 126 -14.83 11.45 -11.17
C GLY A 126 -16.29 11.32 -11.60
N ASP A 127 -16.50 10.98 -12.87
CA ASP A 127 -17.83 10.56 -13.36
C ASP A 127 -18.22 9.25 -12.65
N PRO A 128 -19.27 9.23 -11.82
CA PRO A 128 -19.63 8.06 -11.04
C PRO A 128 -19.89 6.81 -11.90
N TYR A 129 -20.41 6.97 -13.12
CA TYR A 129 -20.69 5.85 -14.02
C TYR A 129 -19.43 5.11 -14.47
N THR A 130 -18.29 5.82 -14.52
CA THR A 130 -16.98 5.23 -14.82
C THR A 130 -16.30 4.63 -13.59
N MET A 131 -16.81 4.94 -12.39
CA MET A 131 -16.20 4.53 -11.13
C MET A 131 -16.67 3.17 -10.62
N ASP A 132 -17.74 2.60 -11.16
CA ASP A 132 -18.30 1.30 -10.72
C ASP A 132 -17.23 0.19 -10.62
N ASN A 133 -16.49 -0.05 -11.71
CA ASN A 133 -15.40 -1.04 -11.71
C ASN A 133 -14.20 -0.60 -10.84
N THR A 134 -13.96 0.70 -10.73
CA THR A 134 -12.87 1.25 -9.92
C THR A 134 -13.12 0.97 -8.44
N VAL A 135 -14.33 1.22 -7.93
CA VAL A 135 -14.69 0.93 -6.54
C VAL A 135 -14.73 -0.58 -6.28
N LEU A 136 -15.22 -1.39 -7.23
CA LEU A 136 -15.17 -2.85 -7.11
C LEU A 136 -13.74 -3.37 -6.96
N LYS A 137 -12.82 -2.92 -7.84
CA LYS A 137 -11.40 -3.29 -7.78
C LYS A 137 -10.74 -2.79 -6.49
N MET A 138 -11.13 -1.60 -6.01
CA MET A 138 -10.64 -1.05 -4.75
C MET A 138 -11.07 -1.90 -3.56
N ALA A 139 -12.34 -2.29 -3.48
CA ALA A 139 -12.84 -3.16 -2.42
C ALA A 139 -12.14 -4.53 -2.43
N LYS A 140 -11.97 -5.15 -3.61
CA LYS A 140 -11.22 -6.41 -3.75
C LYS A 140 -9.77 -6.29 -3.27
N LYS A 141 -9.11 -5.19 -3.62
CA LYS A 141 -7.74 -4.91 -3.18
C LYS A 141 -7.65 -4.80 -1.66
N ARG A 142 -8.53 -4.00 -1.03
CA ARG A 142 -8.58 -3.83 0.43
C ARG A 142 -8.83 -5.15 1.16
N ALA A 143 -9.72 -5.99 0.62
CA ALA A 143 -10.02 -7.32 1.17
C ALA A 143 -8.81 -8.26 1.10
N LEU A 144 -8.05 -8.22 0.00
CA LEU A 144 -6.82 -9.01 -0.15
C LEU A 144 -5.73 -8.55 0.83
N VAL A 145 -5.55 -7.23 0.96
CA VAL A 145 -4.56 -6.67 1.89
C VAL A 145 -4.89 -7.06 3.32
N ASP A 146 -6.15 -6.96 3.73
CA ASP A 146 -6.61 -7.41 5.05
C ASP A 146 -6.23 -8.87 5.33
N ALA A 147 -6.63 -9.76 4.41
CA ALA A 147 -6.40 -11.18 4.55
C ALA A 147 -4.90 -11.52 4.58
N ALA A 148 -4.08 -10.82 3.78
CA ALA A 148 -2.64 -10.99 3.76
C ALA A 148 -1.97 -10.53 5.07
N LEU A 149 -2.45 -9.42 5.66
CA LEU A 149 -1.96 -8.94 6.95
C LEU A 149 -2.30 -9.91 8.08
N LEU A 150 -3.52 -10.45 8.08
CA LEU A 150 -3.98 -11.44 9.06
C LEU A 150 -3.16 -12.73 8.98
N VAL A 151 -3.04 -13.34 7.80
CA VAL A 151 -2.31 -14.61 7.65
C VAL A 151 -0.80 -14.47 7.89
N GLY A 152 -0.23 -13.32 7.53
CA GLY A 152 1.20 -13.04 7.71
C GLY A 152 1.57 -12.59 9.12
N SER A 153 0.58 -12.33 10.00
CA SER A 153 0.81 -11.64 11.27
C SER A 153 1.55 -10.30 11.08
N LEU A 154 1.18 -9.54 10.05
CA LEU A 154 1.94 -8.36 9.61
C LEU A 154 1.35 -7.03 10.10
N SER A 155 0.20 -7.05 10.81
CA SER A 155 -0.48 -5.84 11.31
C SER A 155 0.33 -5.04 12.35
N SER A 156 1.34 -5.67 12.97
CA SER A 156 2.31 -4.97 13.84
C SER A 156 3.23 -4.05 13.04
N ILE A 157 3.52 -4.42 11.78
CA ILE A 157 4.46 -3.76 10.88
C ILE A 157 3.73 -2.78 9.97
N PHE A 158 2.67 -3.26 9.33
CA PHE A 158 1.92 -2.53 8.32
C PHE A 158 0.49 -2.28 8.78
N THR A 159 -0.05 -1.12 8.42
CA THR A 159 -1.47 -0.84 8.52
C THR A 159 -2.19 -1.22 7.22
N GLN A 160 -3.50 -1.38 7.33
CA GLN A 160 -4.40 -1.48 6.19
C GLN A 160 -4.94 -0.10 5.77
N ASP A 161 -4.89 0.85 6.69
CA ASP A 161 -5.64 2.09 6.59
C ASP A 161 -4.98 3.09 5.66
N ILE A 162 -5.79 3.49 4.67
CA ILE A 162 -5.64 4.65 3.80
C ILE A 162 -4.57 4.41 2.73
N GLU A 163 -5.02 4.14 1.50
CA GLU A 163 -4.18 4.07 0.30
C GLU A 163 -4.12 5.41 -0.43
N ASP A 164 -4.66 6.46 0.19
CA ASP A 164 -5.09 7.68 -0.48
C ASP A 164 -4.32 8.91 0.04
N MET A 165 -3.02 8.93 -0.25
CA MET A 165 -2.39 10.16 -0.68
C MET A 165 -1.65 9.88 -1.96
N ASP A 166 -1.76 10.79 -2.91
CA ASP A 166 -0.98 10.78 -4.14
C ASP A 166 0.49 10.49 -3.78
N LEU A 167 0.97 9.30 -4.16
CA LEU A 167 2.40 8.98 -4.20
C LEU A 167 3.14 9.94 -5.18
N ALA A 168 2.40 10.77 -5.92
CA ALA A 168 2.89 11.99 -6.55
C ALA A 168 2.99 13.10 -5.49
N GLY A 169 4.19 13.21 -4.92
CA GLY A 169 4.43 13.95 -3.69
C GLY A 169 3.92 15.40 -3.63
N ASN A 170 3.52 15.77 -2.41
CA ASN A 170 3.91 17.01 -1.76
C ASN A 170 3.88 16.84 -0.23
N GLN A 171 5.06 17.05 0.38
CA GLN A 171 5.47 17.53 1.72
C GLN A 171 4.55 17.27 2.94
N ALA A 172 4.98 16.84 4.13
CA ALA A 172 6.24 16.96 4.90
C ALA A 172 6.36 15.72 5.85
N SER A 173 7.48 15.29 6.44
CA SER A 173 8.67 15.96 6.99
C SER A 173 9.81 14.93 7.20
N THR A 174 11.04 15.42 7.10
CA THR A 174 12.32 14.92 7.64
C THR A 174 12.46 13.44 8.03
N TYR A 175 12.57 12.53 7.07
CA TYR A 175 13.30 11.27 7.29
C TYR A 175 14.14 10.95 6.05
N GLN A 176 15.42 10.64 6.26
CA GLN A 176 16.42 10.39 5.22
C GLN A 176 15.91 9.36 4.22
N ARG A 177 15.63 9.79 3.00
CA ARG A 177 15.35 8.89 1.88
C ARG A 177 16.66 8.28 1.40
N THR A 178 16.94 7.03 1.76
CA THR A 178 17.79 6.18 0.92
C THR A 178 16.97 5.82 -0.32
N TYR A 179 17.11 6.63 -1.37
CA TYR A 179 16.45 6.39 -2.65
C TYR A 179 17.14 5.22 -3.36
N THR A 180 16.41 4.13 -3.59
CA THR A 180 16.77 3.10 -4.56
C THR A 180 16.12 3.42 -5.91
N ASP A 181 16.72 4.30 -6.71
CA ASP A 181 16.42 4.42 -8.15
C ASP A 181 17.72 4.17 -8.92
N GLN A 182 17.70 3.19 -9.83
CA GLN A 182 18.88 2.64 -10.52
C GLN A 182 19.66 3.63 -11.40
N ASP A 183 19.14 4.81 -11.72
CA ASP A 183 19.78 5.76 -12.65
C ASP A 183 20.40 6.98 -11.96
N GLY A 184 20.11 7.23 -10.67
CA GLY A 184 20.68 8.37 -9.93
C GLY A 184 20.31 9.77 -10.44
N THR A 185 19.53 9.87 -11.53
CA THR A 185 19.06 11.10 -12.19
C THR A 185 17.72 11.58 -11.64
N ILE A 186 17.41 12.87 -11.81
CA ILE A 186 16.16 13.46 -11.31
C ILE A 186 14.94 13.00 -12.13
N SER A 187 13.77 12.98 -11.48
CA SER A 187 12.51 12.65 -12.14
C SER A 187 12.03 13.77 -13.09
N LYS A 188 11.17 13.43 -14.05
CA LYS A 188 10.49 14.42 -14.93
C LYS A 188 9.71 15.49 -14.14
N ALA A 189 9.19 15.15 -12.97
CA ALA A 189 8.50 16.11 -12.10
C ALA A 189 9.47 17.14 -11.50
N GLN A 190 10.67 16.72 -11.12
CA GLN A 190 11.73 17.60 -10.63
C GLN A 190 12.26 18.53 -11.73
N ALA A 191 12.43 18.03 -12.95
CA ALA A 191 12.76 18.86 -14.10
C ALA A 191 11.71 19.95 -14.36
N ARG A 192 10.41 19.60 -14.30
CA ARG A 192 9.31 20.57 -14.41
C ARG A 192 9.31 21.61 -13.28
N ARG A 193 9.62 21.19 -12.05
CA ARG A 193 9.70 22.11 -10.91
C ARG A 193 10.83 23.12 -11.08
N MET A 194 12.00 22.69 -11.54
CA MET A 194 13.12 23.58 -11.87
C MET A 194 12.72 24.64 -12.89
N TYR A 195 12.03 24.24 -13.97
CA TYR A 195 11.50 25.19 -14.96
C TYR A 195 10.51 26.18 -14.36
N ALA A 196 9.59 25.72 -13.50
CA ALA A 196 8.66 26.61 -12.82
C ALA A 196 9.36 27.62 -11.89
N MET A 197 10.43 27.21 -11.19
CA MET A 197 11.21 28.10 -10.32
C MET A 197 12.01 29.15 -11.11
N SER A 198 12.29 28.91 -12.39
CA SER A 198 12.91 29.90 -13.28
C SER A 198 11.96 31.01 -13.75
N GLY A 199 10.71 31.02 -13.29
CA GLY A 199 9.66 31.89 -13.86
C GLY A 199 9.21 31.47 -15.26
N GLY A 200 9.56 30.24 -15.69
CA GLY A 200 9.27 29.74 -17.04
C GLY A 200 10.27 30.21 -18.10
N SER A 201 11.47 30.67 -17.71
CA SER A 201 12.56 30.98 -18.66
C SER A 201 13.43 29.75 -18.91
N GLU A 202 13.47 29.32 -20.16
CA GLU A 202 14.35 28.23 -20.60
C GLU A 202 15.83 28.65 -20.56
N GLU A 203 16.10 29.95 -20.75
CA GLU A 203 17.43 30.54 -20.74
C GLU A 203 18.08 30.43 -19.36
N ILE A 204 17.35 30.80 -18.29
CA ILE A 204 17.84 30.68 -16.91
C ILE A 204 18.14 29.21 -16.58
N CYS A 205 17.24 28.29 -16.98
CA CYS A 205 17.47 26.86 -16.75
C CYS A 205 18.73 26.37 -17.47
N LYS A 206 18.93 26.74 -18.74
CA LYS A 206 20.12 26.34 -19.52
C LYS A 206 21.40 26.93 -18.95
N GLU A 207 21.38 28.20 -18.53
CA GLU A 207 22.54 28.86 -17.95
C GLU A 207 22.98 28.15 -16.67
N VAL A 208 22.05 27.85 -15.76
CA VAL A 208 22.39 27.15 -14.52
C VAL A 208 22.84 25.72 -14.83
N LEU A 209 22.15 24.99 -15.70
CA LEU A 209 22.54 23.61 -16.03
C LEU A 209 23.97 23.53 -16.61
N ALA A 210 24.35 24.48 -17.46
CA ALA A 210 25.69 24.55 -18.03
C ALA A 210 26.78 24.73 -16.96
N LYS A 211 26.51 25.49 -15.89
CA LYS A 211 27.46 25.67 -14.77
C LYS A 211 27.76 24.37 -14.02
N TYR A 212 26.80 23.45 -13.98
CA TYR A 212 26.94 22.13 -13.36
C TYR A 212 27.33 21.04 -14.37
N GLY A 213 27.63 21.41 -15.62
CA GLY A 213 28.09 20.48 -16.66
C GLY A 213 26.99 19.64 -17.29
N TYR A 214 25.72 20.05 -17.21
CA TYR A 214 24.58 19.35 -17.78
C TYR A 214 24.08 20.04 -19.04
N THR A 215 23.72 19.25 -20.06
CA THR A 215 23.13 19.78 -21.31
C THR A 215 21.61 19.75 -21.26
N SER A 216 21.03 18.83 -20.48
CA SER A 216 19.60 18.66 -20.32
C SER A 216 19.21 18.42 -18.87
N SER A 217 18.03 18.91 -18.49
CA SER A 217 17.42 18.63 -17.18
C SER A 217 17.18 17.15 -16.91
N THR A 218 17.16 16.30 -17.95
CA THR A 218 17.00 14.84 -17.83
C THR A 218 18.27 14.13 -17.39
N GLU A 219 19.44 14.78 -17.48
CA GLU A 219 20.75 14.22 -17.12
C GLU A 219 21.17 14.57 -15.69
N VAL A 220 20.45 15.52 -15.06
CA VAL A 220 20.80 16.06 -13.76
C VAL A 220 20.75 14.96 -12.71
N LYS A 221 21.85 14.78 -12.00
CA LYS A 221 21.93 13.86 -10.86
C LYS A 221 21.14 14.39 -9.67
N LYS A 222 20.49 13.49 -8.93
CA LYS A 222 19.73 13.85 -7.72
C LYS A 222 20.58 14.56 -6.67
N THR A 223 21.88 14.30 -6.63
CA THR A 223 22.84 14.95 -5.73
C THR A 223 23.01 16.44 -5.99
N ASP A 224 22.81 16.87 -7.24
CA ASP A 224 23.07 18.25 -7.67
C ASP A 224 21.77 19.07 -7.74
N TYR A 225 20.61 18.38 -7.72
CA TYR A 225 19.29 18.96 -7.88
C TYR A 225 19.00 20.14 -6.95
N GLU A 226 19.25 19.99 -5.64
CA GLU A 226 18.91 21.05 -4.68
C GLU A 226 19.73 22.33 -4.91
N LYS A 227 21.02 22.19 -5.23
CA LYS A 227 21.91 23.31 -5.53
C LYS A 227 21.47 24.04 -6.79
N ILE A 228 21.18 23.28 -7.84
CA ILE A 228 20.67 23.81 -9.11
C ILE A 228 19.34 24.56 -8.89
N CYS A 229 18.42 24.00 -8.10
CA CYS A 229 17.14 24.66 -7.82
C CYS A 229 17.29 26.01 -7.10
N GLN A 230 18.18 26.07 -6.10
CA GLN A 230 18.45 27.31 -5.36
C GLN A 230 19.04 28.39 -6.27
N GLU A 231 19.94 28.02 -7.17
CA GLU A 231 20.57 28.97 -8.09
C GLU A 231 19.59 29.44 -9.19
N VAL A 232 18.76 28.54 -9.72
CA VAL A 232 17.66 28.90 -10.64
C VAL A 232 16.69 29.89 -9.99
N GLU A 233 16.30 29.64 -8.73
CA GLU A 233 15.41 30.53 -8.00
C GLU A 233 16.07 31.89 -7.68
N ALA A 234 17.38 31.90 -7.40
CA ALA A 234 18.13 33.12 -7.16
C ALA A 234 18.23 34.00 -8.41
N LEU A 235 18.52 33.40 -9.58
CA LEU A 235 18.59 34.13 -10.86
C LEU A 235 17.20 34.62 -11.31
N ALA A 236 16.16 33.82 -11.11
CA ALA A 236 14.78 34.21 -11.43
C ALA A 236 14.25 35.36 -10.56
N LYS A 237 14.85 35.62 -9.39
CA LYS A 237 14.54 36.78 -8.54
C LYS A 237 15.35 38.03 -8.89
N GLN A 238 16.37 37.91 -9.75
CA GLN A 238 17.26 39.01 -10.15
C GLN A 238 16.89 39.62 -11.52
N GLY A 239 16.10 38.91 -12.33
CA GLY A 239 15.52 39.41 -13.59
C GLY A 239 14.05 39.77 -13.44
#